data_AF-A0A401NI73-F1
#
_entry.id   AF-A0A401NI73-F1
#
_cell.length_a   1.000
_cell.length_b   1.000
_cell.length_c   1.000
_cell.angle_alpha   90.00
_cell.angle_beta   90.00
_cell.angle_gamma   90.00
#
_symmetry.space_group_name_H-M   'P 1'
#
loop_
_entity.id
_entity.type
_entity.pdbx_description
1 polymer ?
#
loop_
_entity_poly.entity_id
_entity_poly.type
_entity_poly.pdbx_seq_one_letter_code
_entity_poly.pdbx_strand_id
1 'polypeptide(L)'
;MARWHSGSRESLLSSTISANEEVMTTLEEVIMHTFQQCVYYITKSLYVTLPAFLDCNPFQTKGGYSGMNSSSLPEPVRDIMQIYQTTLDLLHQYEVHPEIAAQMFAYLFFFSNASLFNQLMDRGSRQSFFHWSKGEQMQTNLRLLLEWIRNVGMGNIADEFFFKFTSAVRLLAVPTSCLIQSSWSCLKREFHALNTSQLLHILTHYQLAPGVGPITAWQPSAEERETTYKTEDILLSFDKYPPIVLPTSNFKVDLEAETIDDNMYRHLLYIRHFLWSLRTKFQPTNGYSINEELQNKKKIIDFNQKGLGDYDKTQVIYFYSDIELRQDLATNEQIRLLPL
;
A
#
# COMPACT_ATOMS: atom_id res chain seq x y z
N MET A 1 0.86 -22.79 -62.89
CA MET A 1 0.58 -21.38 -62.51
C MET A 1 -0.17 -21.40 -61.17
N ALA A 2 0.53 -21.53 -60.05
CA ALA A 2 -0.01 -21.40 -58.69
C ALA A 2 1.15 -21.47 -57.68
N ARG A 3 1.63 -20.33 -57.18
CA ARG A 3 2.48 -20.20 -55.98
C ARG A 3 2.85 -18.73 -55.72
N TRP A 4 1.87 -17.87 -55.41
CA TRP A 4 2.15 -16.49 -54.97
C TRP A 4 1.20 -15.98 -53.85
N HIS A 5 0.28 -16.80 -53.33
CA HIS A 5 -0.68 -16.36 -52.32
C HIS A 5 -0.39 -16.81 -50.87
N SER A 6 0.55 -17.74 -50.65
CA SER A 6 0.85 -18.26 -49.29
C SER A 6 1.71 -17.29 -48.46
N GLY A 7 2.80 -16.74 -49.04
CA GLY A 7 3.73 -15.87 -48.30
C GLY A 7 3.16 -14.50 -47.89
N SER A 8 2.14 -13.98 -48.59
CA SER A 8 1.49 -12.72 -48.23
C SER A 8 0.57 -12.85 -47.01
N ARG A 9 -0.11 -14.00 -46.86
CA ARG A 9 -0.97 -14.26 -45.68
C ARG A 9 -0.14 -14.54 -44.45
N GLU A 10 0.95 -15.29 -44.58
CA GLU A 10 1.90 -15.58 -43.49
C GLU A 10 2.62 -14.30 -43.01
N SER A 11 2.98 -13.39 -43.93
CA SER A 11 3.57 -12.09 -43.58
C SER A 11 2.57 -11.14 -42.91
N LEU A 12 1.31 -11.10 -43.35
CA LEU A 12 0.24 -10.34 -42.69
C LEU A 12 -0.07 -10.90 -41.30
N LEU A 13 -0.12 -12.22 -41.14
CA LEU A 13 -0.33 -12.86 -39.85
C LEU A 13 0.84 -12.57 -38.90
N SER A 14 2.09 -12.68 -39.36
CA SER A 14 3.28 -12.36 -38.57
C SER A 14 3.32 -10.89 -38.15
N SER A 15 3.01 -9.97 -39.07
CA SER A 15 2.89 -8.54 -38.75
C SER A 15 1.73 -8.25 -37.79
N THR A 16 0.61 -8.99 -37.90
CA THR A 16 -0.52 -8.85 -36.99
C THR A 16 -0.17 -9.39 -35.60
N ILE A 17 0.54 -10.52 -35.51
CA ILE A 17 0.99 -11.11 -34.25
C ILE A 17 2.00 -10.18 -33.57
N SER A 18 3.00 -9.68 -34.29
CA SER A 18 4.00 -8.75 -33.73
C SER A 18 3.38 -7.42 -33.29
N ALA A 19 2.45 -6.85 -34.07
CA ALA A 19 1.70 -5.67 -33.64
C ALA A 19 0.81 -5.96 -32.42
N ASN A 20 0.27 -7.17 -32.30
CA ASN A 20 -0.52 -7.59 -31.14
C ASN A 20 0.35 -7.78 -29.90
N GLU A 21 1.59 -8.28 -30.04
CA GLU A 21 2.57 -8.37 -28.94
C GLU A 21 2.97 -6.99 -28.41
N GLU A 22 3.22 -6.02 -29.29
CA GLU A 22 3.51 -4.63 -28.92
C GLU A 22 2.32 -3.97 -28.19
N VAL A 23 1.10 -4.19 -28.69
CA VAL A 23 -0.13 -3.69 -28.06
C VAL A 23 -0.37 -4.34 -26.70
N MET A 24 -0.12 -5.66 -26.58
CA MET A 24 -0.24 -6.35 -25.30
C MET A 24 0.77 -5.80 -24.29
N THR A 25 2.03 -5.62 -24.68
CA THR A 25 3.07 -5.04 -23.81
C THR A 25 2.68 -3.64 -23.35
N THR A 26 2.19 -2.79 -24.27
CA THR A 26 1.71 -1.45 -23.95
C THR A 26 0.52 -1.50 -22.97
N LEU A 27 -0.40 -2.44 -23.16
CA LEU A 27 -1.54 -2.61 -22.27
C LEU A 27 -1.12 -3.06 -20.87
N GLU A 28 -0.15 -3.98 -20.76
CA GLU A 28 0.43 -4.39 -19.49
C GLU A 28 1.06 -3.20 -18.76
N GLU A 29 1.81 -2.35 -19.47
CA GLU A 29 2.37 -1.11 -18.91
C GLU A 29 1.28 -0.17 -18.40
N VAL A 30 0.21 0.03 -19.18
CA VAL A 30 -0.92 0.85 -18.75
C VAL A 30 -1.59 0.28 -17.50
N ILE A 31 -1.75 -1.04 -17.41
CA ILE A 31 -2.32 -1.70 -16.22
C ILE A 31 -1.39 -1.51 -15.01
N MET A 32 -0.10 -1.75 -15.17
CA MET A 32 0.90 -1.56 -14.11
C MET A 32 0.90 -0.12 -13.61
N HIS A 33 0.93 0.87 -14.51
CA HIS A 33 0.89 2.28 -14.15
C HIS A 33 -0.43 2.67 -13.47
N THR A 34 -1.56 2.18 -13.96
CA THR A 34 -2.86 2.44 -13.33
C THR A 34 -2.91 1.88 -11.92
N PHE A 35 -2.41 0.65 -11.73
CA PHE A 35 -2.32 0.04 -10.40
C PHE A 35 -1.44 0.87 -9.46
N GLN A 36 -0.25 1.28 -9.91
CA GLN A 36 0.66 2.13 -9.13
C GLN A 36 0.01 3.46 -8.73
N GLN A 37 -0.74 4.11 -9.64
CA GLN A 37 -1.46 5.34 -9.33
C GLN A 37 -2.56 5.11 -8.29
N CYS A 38 -3.32 4.01 -8.40
CA CYS A 38 -4.31 3.65 -7.39
C CYS A 38 -3.67 3.45 -6.01
N VAL A 39 -2.60 2.64 -5.94
CA VAL A 39 -1.83 2.42 -4.69
C VAL A 39 -1.37 3.76 -4.12
N TYR A 40 -0.81 4.64 -4.93
CA TYR A 40 -0.31 5.95 -4.51
C TYR A 40 -1.40 6.79 -3.81
N TYR A 41 -2.56 6.98 -4.44
CA TYR A 41 -3.60 7.84 -3.87
C TYR A 41 -4.24 7.23 -2.61
N ILE A 42 -4.39 5.91 -2.57
CA ILE A 42 -4.92 5.21 -1.40
C ILE A 42 -3.92 5.28 -0.24
N THR A 43 -2.64 4.99 -0.48
CA THR A 43 -1.58 5.07 0.54
C THR A 43 -1.36 6.49 1.04
N LYS A 44 -1.54 7.52 0.21
CA LYS A 44 -1.55 8.92 0.64
C LYS A 44 -2.67 9.20 1.65
N SER A 45 -3.87 8.65 1.40
CA SER A 45 -5.01 8.77 2.32
C SER A 45 -4.74 8.02 3.64
N LEU A 46 -4.15 6.83 3.56
CA LEU A 46 -3.73 6.05 4.72
C LEU A 46 -2.64 6.79 5.52
N TYR A 47 -1.64 7.38 4.87
CA TYR A 47 -0.54 8.08 5.53
C TYR A 47 -1.01 9.19 6.46
N VAL A 48 -2.05 9.92 6.07
CA VAL A 48 -2.66 10.98 6.90
C VAL A 48 -3.42 10.39 8.09
N THR A 49 -4.02 9.21 7.93
CA THR A 49 -4.96 8.62 8.89
C THR A 49 -4.28 7.69 9.91
N LEU A 50 -3.30 6.89 9.46
CA LEU A 50 -2.56 5.92 10.26
C LEU A 50 -1.93 6.49 11.54
N PRO A 51 -1.35 7.70 11.58
CA PRO A 51 -0.74 8.25 12.80
C PRO A 51 -1.70 8.30 13.99
N ALA A 52 -2.98 8.65 13.76
CA ALA A 52 -3.99 8.76 14.80
C ALA A 52 -4.31 7.41 15.46
N PHE A 53 -4.02 6.29 14.79
CA PHE A 53 -4.19 4.95 15.33
C PHE A 53 -3.32 4.69 16.57
N LEU A 54 -2.09 5.21 16.59
CA LEU A 54 -1.15 5.02 17.69
C LEU A 54 -1.60 5.77 18.96
N ASP A 55 -2.28 6.90 18.78
CA ASP A 55 -2.76 7.75 19.87
C ASP A 55 -4.14 7.34 20.41
N CYS A 56 -4.86 6.52 19.65
CA CYS A 56 -6.23 6.12 19.93
C CYS A 56 -6.35 5.30 21.22
N ASN A 57 -7.21 5.76 22.15
CA ASN A 57 -7.56 5.01 23.34
C ASN A 57 -8.95 4.33 23.17
N PRO A 58 -9.00 3.00 22.99
CA PRO A 58 -10.26 2.28 22.78
C PRO A 58 -11.17 2.24 24.01
N PHE A 59 -10.65 2.54 25.21
CA PHE A 59 -11.40 2.49 26.46
C PHE A 59 -12.10 3.81 26.78
N GLN A 60 -11.80 4.89 26.04
CA GLN A 60 -12.49 6.16 26.18
C GLN A 60 -13.78 6.13 25.38
N THR A 61 -14.84 5.59 25.97
CA THR A 61 -16.20 5.80 25.49
C THR A 61 -16.52 7.28 25.63
N LYS A 62 -16.73 8.01 24.53
CA LYS A 62 -17.25 9.40 24.58
C LYS A 62 -18.64 9.36 25.24
N GLY A 63 -18.68 9.55 26.56
CA GLY A 63 -19.92 9.67 27.32
C GLY A 63 -20.57 11.02 27.04
N GLY A 64 -21.78 11.01 26.49
CA GLY A 64 -22.60 12.21 26.32
C GLY A 64 -23.86 12.00 25.48
N TYR A 65 -24.91 11.48 26.14
CA TYR A 65 -26.33 11.51 25.75
C TYR A 65 -26.81 10.61 24.60
N SER A 66 -26.76 9.29 24.79
CA SER A 66 -27.94 8.45 24.51
C SER A 66 -27.73 7.07 25.10
N GLY A 67 -28.65 6.63 25.96
CA GLY A 67 -28.69 5.27 26.46
C GLY A 67 -29.14 4.33 25.35
N MET A 68 -28.22 3.87 24.51
CA MET A 68 -28.39 2.67 23.69
C MET A 68 -27.04 1.99 23.45
N ASN A 69 -26.99 0.73 23.86
CA ASN A 69 -25.91 -0.23 23.75
C ASN A 69 -25.29 -0.26 22.34
N SER A 70 -24.05 0.21 22.20
CA SER A 70 -23.01 -0.45 21.40
C SER A 70 -21.66 0.20 21.75
N SER A 71 -20.64 -0.61 21.99
CA SER A 71 -19.25 -0.15 22.08
C SER A 71 -18.89 0.52 20.76
N SER A 72 -18.99 1.85 20.68
CA SER A 72 -18.70 2.58 19.45
C SER A 72 -17.24 2.38 19.08
N LEU A 73 -16.98 1.83 17.89
CA LEU A 73 -15.64 1.68 17.32
C LEU A 73 -14.89 3.02 17.39
N PRO A 74 -13.63 3.05 17.87
CA PRO A 74 -12.87 4.29 17.94
C PRO A 74 -12.70 4.93 16.56
N GLU A 75 -12.85 6.25 16.50
CA GLU A 75 -12.83 7.03 15.26
C GLU A 75 -11.57 6.80 14.40
N PRO A 76 -10.33 6.84 14.93
CA PRO A 76 -9.14 6.54 14.12
C PRO A 76 -9.11 5.13 13.52
N VAL A 77 -9.67 4.14 14.22
CA VAL A 77 -9.76 2.75 13.73
C VAL A 77 -10.82 2.67 12.63
N ARG A 78 -11.97 3.32 12.83
CA ARG A 78 -13.05 3.41 11.85
C ARG A 78 -12.60 4.07 10.55
N ASP A 79 -11.81 5.13 10.62
CA ASP A 79 -11.37 5.87 9.43
C ASP A 79 -10.45 5.02 8.54
N ILE A 80 -9.54 4.24 9.14
CA ILE A 80 -8.70 3.27 8.41
C ILE A 80 -9.56 2.17 7.79
N MET A 81 -10.50 1.61 8.56
CA MET A 81 -11.43 0.59 8.06
C MET A 81 -12.29 1.13 6.91
N GLN A 82 -12.70 2.40 6.96
CA GLN A 82 -13.47 3.03 5.91
C GLN A 82 -12.67 3.20 4.62
N ILE A 83 -11.37 3.54 4.71
CA ILE A 83 -10.50 3.59 3.53
C ILE A 83 -10.43 2.20 2.88
N TYR A 84 -10.13 1.15 3.66
CA TYR A 84 -10.09 -0.22 3.16
C TYR A 84 -11.43 -0.68 2.60
N GLN A 85 -12.54 -0.42 3.30
CA GLN A 85 -13.88 -0.76 2.83
C GLN A 85 -14.18 -0.07 1.50
N THR A 86 -13.91 1.23 1.40
CA THR A 86 -14.15 2.00 0.16
C THR A 86 -13.31 1.46 -0.99
N THR A 87 -12.04 1.10 -0.74
CA THR A 87 -11.19 0.46 -1.75
C THR A 87 -11.79 -0.88 -2.19
N LEU A 88 -12.22 -1.73 -1.26
CA LEU A 88 -12.82 -3.03 -1.57
C LEU A 88 -14.10 -2.87 -2.38
N ASP A 89 -14.97 -1.93 -1.98
CA ASP A 89 -16.23 -1.64 -2.66
C ASP A 89 -15.99 -1.17 -4.09
N LEU A 90 -15.00 -0.30 -4.32
CA LEU A 90 -14.64 0.16 -5.66
C LEU A 90 -14.07 -0.99 -6.51
N LEU A 91 -13.20 -1.83 -5.95
CA LEU A 91 -12.65 -3.00 -6.67
C LEU A 91 -13.77 -3.97 -7.08
N HIS A 92 -14.75 -4.21 -6.22
CA HIS A 92 -15.92 -5.02 -6.54
C HIS A 92 -16.84 -4.34 -7.56
N GLN A 93 -17.11 -3.04 -7.39
CA GLN A 93 -17.98 -2.27 -8.28
C GLN A 93 -17.46 -2.25 -9.72
N TYR A 94 -16.15 -2.13 -9.90
CA TYR A 94 -15.50 -2.17 -11.22
C TYR A 94 -15.10 -3.57 -11.67
N GLU A 95 -15.56 -4.61 -10.95
CA GLU A 95 -15.31 -6.01 -11.27
C GLU A 95 -13.82 -6.35 -11.50
N VAL A 96 -12.95 -5.71 -10.72
CA VAL A 96 -11.50 -5.95 -10.79
C VAL A 96 -11.21 -7.40 -10.44
N HIS A 97 -10.28 -8.01 -11.17
CA HIS A 97 -9.92 -9.41 -10.97
C HIS A 97 -9.54 -9.70 -9.50
N PRO A 98 -10.05 -10.78 -8.87
CA PRO A 98 -9.79 -11.07 -7.45
C PRO A 98 -8.31 -11.12 -7.08
N GLU A 99 -7.46 -11.65 -7.96
CA GLU A 99 -6.00 -11.67 -7.73
C GLU A 99 -5.38 -10.26 -7.72
N ILE A 100 -5.86 -9.35 -8.58
CA ILE A 100 -5.41 -7.94 -8.57
C ILE A 100 -5.94 -7.22 -7.32
N ALA A 101 -7.18 -7.51 -6.91
CA ALA A 101 -7.73 -6.99 -5.66
C ALA A 101 -6.93 -7.46 -4.43
N ALA A 102 -6.57 -8.75 -4.38
CA ALA A 102 -5.71 -9.30 -3.34
C ALA A 102 -4.32 -8.64 -3.31
N GLN A 103 -3.71 -8.44 -4.48
CA GLN A 103 -2.43 -7.73 -4.60
C GLN A 103 -2.51 -6.27 -4.17
N MET A 104 -3.61 -5.57 -4.49
CA MET A 104 -3.87 -4.22 -3.99
C MET A 104 -3.84 -4.21 -2.46
N PHE A 105 -4.57 -5.12 -1.80
CA PHE A 105 -4.59 -5.22 -0.35
C PHE A 105 -3.25 -5.64 0.26
N ALA A 106 -2.50 -6.53 -0.39
CA ALA A 106 -1.14 -6.88 0.01
C ALA A 106 -0.25 -5.63 0.10
N TYR A 107 -0.29 -4.77 -0.92
CA TYR A 107 0.41 -3.48 -0.91
C TYR A 107 -0.06 -2.55 0.22
N LEU A 108 -1.38 -2.40 0.39
CA LEU A 108 -1.92 -1.50 1.41
C LEU A 108 -1.55 -1.96 2.83
N PHE A 109 -1.56 -3.27 3.09
CA PHE A 109 -1.17 -3.84 4.39
C PHE A 109 0.34 -3.73 4.61
N PHE A 110 1.15 -3.99 3.58
CA PHE A 110 2.60 -3.76 3.63
C PHE A 110 2.91 -2.31 4.03
N PHE A 111 2.30 -1.36 3.33
CA PHE A 111 2.47 0.07 3.59
C PHE A 111 2.00 0.44 5.00
N SER A 112 0.83 -0.04 5.41
CA SER A 112 0.25 0.31 6.72
C SER A 112 1.08 -0.26 7.87
N ASN A 113 1.57 -1.49 7.74
CA ASN A 113 2.52 -2.10 8.67
C ASN A 113 3.81 -1.30 8.77
N ALA A 114 4.45 -0.98 7.63
CA ALA A 114 5.70 -0.23 7.61
C ALA A 114 5.53 1.18 8.19
N SER A 115 4.47 1.89 7.79
CA SER A 115 4.18 3.24 8.27
C SER A 115 3.90 3.28 9.77
N LEU A 116 2.98 2.43 10.27
CA LEU A 116 2.66 2.38 11.70
C LEU A 116 3.87 1.97 12.55
N PHE A 117 4.64 1.00 12.07
CA PHE A 117 5.85 0.56 12.75
C PHE A 117 6.90 1.68 12.80
N ASN A 118 7.20 2.33 11.68
CA ASN A 118 8.19 3.41 11.63
C ASN A 118 7.79 4.58 12.53
N GLN A 119 6.51 4.95 12.50
CA GLN A 119 5.99 5.99 13.38
C GLN A 119 6.06 5.59 14.86
N LEU A 120 5.77 4.34 15.20
CA LEU A 120 5.95 3.82 16.56
C LEU A 120 7.42 3.89 17.00
N MET A 121 8.36 3.54 16.12
CA MET A 121 9.79 3.55 16.44
C MET A 121 10.34 4.97 16.61
N ASP A 122 9.93 5.91 15.77
CA ASP A 122 10.34 7.32 15.86
C ASP A 122 9.68 8.01 17.08
N ARG A 123 8.35 7.94 17.19
CA ARG A 123 7.62 8.56 18.31
C ARG A 123 7.87 7.87 19.64
N GLY A 124 8.14 6.57 19.67
CA GLY A 124 8.42 5.82 20.89
C GLY A 124 9.61 6.35 21.66
N SER A 125 10.67 6.74 20.95
CA SER A 125 11.87 7.34 21.55
C SER A 125 11.68 8.80 21.98
N ARG A 126 10.79 9.56 21.32
CA ARG A 126 10.64 11.02 21.48
C ARG A 126 9.45 11.45 22.36
N GLN A 127 8.38 10.66 22.35
CA GLN A 127 7.07 10.95 22.95
C GLN A 127 6.59 9.83 23.88
N SER A 128 7.50 8.93 24.29
CA SER A 128 7.24 7.91 25.31
C SER A 128 6.10 6.93 25.00
N PHE A 129 5.95 6.46 23.75
CA PHE A 129 4.95 5.43 23.45
C PHE A 129 5.29 4.03 23.98
N PHE A 130 6.54 3.80 24.37
CA PHE A 130 6.98 2.50 24.87
C PHE A 130 6.61 2.31 26.35
N HIS A 131 5.32 2.13 26.62
CA HIS A 131 4.84 1.75 27.94
C HIS A 131 3.65 0.79 27.83
N TRP A 132 3.44 -0.02 28.88
CA TRP A 132 2.45 -1.09 28.88
C TRP A 132 1.04 -0.65 28.49
N SER A 133 0.51 0.41 29.12
CA SER A 133 -0.85 0.88 28.84
C SER A 133 -1.05 1.34 27.38
N LYS A 134 -0.05 1.93 26.70
CA LYS A 134 -0.14 2.25 25.27
C LYS A 134 -0.08 1.01 24.41
N GLY A 135 0.77 0.04 24.77
CA GLY A 135 0.80 -1.28 24.14
C GLY A 135 -0.56 -1.97 24.17
N GLU A 136 -1.25 -1.95 25.32
CA GLU A 136 -2.58 -2.53 25.48
C GLU A 136 -3.66 -1.81 24.63
N GLN A 137 -3.64 -0.47 24.63
CA GLN A 137 -4.53 0.35 23.79
C GLN A 137 -4.34 0.03 22.31
N MET A 138 -3.09 0.06 21.83
CA MET A 138 -2.75 -0.30 20.45
C MET A 138 -3.15 -1.73 20.13
N GLN A 139 -2.92 -2.69 21.04
CA GLN A 139 -3.28 -4.08 20.81
C GLN A 139 -4.78 -4.27 20.67
N THR A 140 -5.57 -3.53 21.45
CA THR A 140 -7.03 -3.58 21.35
C THR A 140 -7.52 -2.96 20.05
N ASN A 141 -6.98 -1.80 19.63
CA ASN A 141 -7.28 -1.20 18.33
C ASN A 141 -6.89 -2.14 17.16
N LEU A 142 -5.71 -2.76 17.25
CA LEU A 142 -5.19 -3.67 16.23
C LEU A 142 -6.06 -4.93 16.11
N ARG A 143 -6.52 -5.47 17.24
CA ARG A 143 -7.46 -6.60 17.24
C ARG A 143 -8.77 -6.26 16.52
N LEU A 144 -9.33 -5.07 16.74
CA LEU A 144 -10.55 -4.62 16.06
C LEU A 144 -10.35 -4.51 14.54
N LEU A 145 -9.22 -3.93 14.13
CA LEU A 145 -8.87 -3.80 12.71
C LEU A 145 -8.66 -5.16 12.04
N LEU A 146 -7.82 -6.02 12.63
CA LEU A 146 -7.51 -7.33 12.07
C LEU A 146 -8.73 -8.27 12.03
N GLU A 147 -9.60 -8.20 13.04
CA GLU A 147 -10.83 -8.98 13.03
C GLU A 147 -11.77 -8.57 11.89
N TRP A 148 -11.89 -7.28 11.62
CA TRP A 148 -12.64 -6.82 10.45
C TRP A 148 -11.99 -7.24 9.13
N ILE A 149 -10.67 -7.13 9.01
CA ILE A 149 -9.93 -7.60 7.83
C ILE A 149 -10.18 -9.09 7.57
N ARG A 150 -10.24 -9.90 8.64
CA ARG A 150 -10.57 -11.32 8.57
C ARG A 150 -12.01 -11.54 8.11
N ASN A 151 -12.95 -10.76 8.62
CA ASN A 151 -14.38 -10.86 8.26
C ASN A 151 -14.66 -10.48 6.80
N VAL A 152 -13.87 -9.59 6.19
CA VAL A 152 -13.98 -9.26 4.75
C VAL A 152 -13.24 -10.26 3.84
N GLY A 153 -12.63 -11.31 4.40
CA GLY A 153 -11.95 -12.36 3.64
C GLY A 153 -10.48 -12.08 3.30
N MET A 154 -9.87 -11.03 3.86
CA MET A 154 -8.48 -10.62 3.58
C MET A 154 -7.51 -11.03 4.70
N GLY A 155 -7.93 -11.92 5.62
CA GLY A 155 -7.16 -12.32 6.80
C GLY A 155 -5.78 -12.92 6.48
N ASN A 156 -5.70 -13.85 5.54
CA ASN A 156 -4.44 -14.50 5.16
C ASN A 156 -3.38 -13.50 4.68
N ILE A 157 -3.81 -12.48 3.91
CA ILE A 157 -2.94 -11.42 3.40
C ILE A 157 -2.48 -10.53 4.56
N ALA A 158 -3.39 -10.19 5.48
CA ALA A 158 -3.01 -9.40 6.65
C ALA A 158 -2.01 -10.13 7.55
N ASP A 159 -2.15 -11.43 7.76
CA ASP A 159 -1.20 -12.22 8.55
C ASP A 159 0.22 -12.17 7.94
N GLU A 160 0.33 -12.16 6.62
CA GLU A 160 1.60 -12.05 5.90
C GLU A 160 2.24 -10.66 6.01
N PHE A 161 1.45 -9.58 6.01
CA PHE A 161 1.99 -8.22 5.89
C PHE A 161 1.97 -7.39 7.18
N PHE A 162 1.12 -7.68 8.18
CA PHE A 162 1.03 -6.93 9.45
C PHE A 162 1.93 -7.46 10.58
N PHE A 163 2.70 -8.51 10.33
CA PHE A 163 3.42 -9.26 11.37
C PHE A 163 4.40 -8.41 12.21
N LYS A 164 5.13 -7.45 11.61
CA LYS A 164 6.13 -6.65 12.34
C LYS A 164 5.48 -5.68 13.33
N PHE A 165 4.51 -4.89 12.87
CA PHE A 165 3.77 -3.99 13.74
C PHE A 165 3.00 -4.76 14.82
N THR A 166 2.37 -5.88 14.45
CA THR A 166 1.70 -6.76 15.41
C THR A 166 2.66 -7.28 16.48
N SER A 167 3.86 -7.70 16.10
CA SER A 167 4.89 -8.17 17.04
C SER A 167 5.36 -7.08 17.99
N ALA A 168 5.59 -5.85 17.49
CA ALA A 168 5.99 -4.71 18.31
C ALA A 168 4.91 -4.32 19.32
N VAL A 169 3.64 -4.23 18.88
CA VAL A 169 2.51 -3.93 19.76
C VAL A 169 2.33 -5.03 20.81
N ARG A 170 2.47 -6.31 20.41
CA ARG A 170 2.42 -7.45 21.34
C ARG A 170 3.51 -7.37 22.40
N LEU A 171 4.74 -6.98 22.04
CA LEU A 171 5.84 -6.77 22.99
C LEU A 171 5.48 -5.69 24.01
N LEU A 172 4.94 -4.55 23.56
CA LEU A 172 4.55 -3.45 24.44
C LEU A 172 3.41 -3.83 25.38
N ALA A 173 2.51 -4.72 24.95
CA ALA A 173 1.39 -5.19 25.74
C ALA A 173 1.74 -6.30 26.76
N VAL A 174 2.98 -6.83 26.76
CA VAL A 174 3.44 -7.77 27.79
C VAL A 174 3.42 -7.06 29.16
N PRO A 175 2.78 -7.64 30.19
CA PRO A 175 2.80 -7.07 31.53
C PRO A 175 4.23 -6.81 32.01
N THR A 176 4.49 -5.61 32.54
CA THR A 176 5.85 -5.19 32.92
C THR A 176 6.50 -6.16 33.91
N SER A 177 5.73 -6.79 34.81
CA SER A 177 6.22 -7.82 35.73
C SER A 177 6.82 -9.03 35.02
N CYS A 178 6.24 -9.46 33.89
CA CYS A 178 6.73 -10.57 33.08
C CYS A 178 7.89 -10.14 32.20
N LEU A 179 7.83 -8.92 31.66
CA LEU A 179 8.87 -8.37 30.78
C LEU A 179 10.21 -8.25 31.50
N ILE A 180 10.22 -7.78 32.76
CA ILE A 180 11.45 -7.63 33.57
C ILE A 180 12.11 -8.99 33.88
N GLN A 181 11.30 -10.06 34.00
CA GLN A 181 11.80 -11.42 34.27
C GLN A 181 12.31 -12.13 33.01
N SER A 182 12.03 -11.60 31.83
CA SER A 182 12.39 -12.21 30.56
C SER A 182 13.86 -11.94 30.22
N SER A 183 14.59 -12.99 29.86
CA SER A 183 15.96 -12.85 29.36
C SER A 183 15.98 -12.41 27.90
N TRP A 184 17.07 -11.76 27.48
CA TRP A 184 17.33 -11.36 26.10
C TRP A 184 17.09 -12.49 25.09
N SER A 185 17.60 -13.70 25.35
CA SER A 185 17.40 -14.86 24.48
C SER A 185 15.94 -15.30 24.37
N CYS A 186 15.16 -15.15 25.45
CA CYS A 186 13.73 -15.45 25.45
C CYS A 186 12.97 -14.45 24.57
N LEU A 187 13.25 -13.16 24.74
CA LEU A 187 12.62 -12.08 23.99
C LEU A 187 12.94 -12.18 22.49
N LYS A 188 14.20 -12.47 22.10
CA LYS A 188 14.57 -12.71 20.70
C LYS A 188 13.77 -13.86 20.07
N ARG A 189 13.59 -14.96 20.80
CA ARG A 189 12.87 -16.14 20.30
C ARG A 189 11.38 -15.85 20.15
N GLU A 190 10.78 -15.21 21.14
CA GLU A 190 9.35 -14.91 21.15
C GLU A 190 8.97 -13.86 20.10
N PHE A 191 9.81 -12.83 19.94
CA PHE A 191 9.60 -11.69 19.03
C PHE A 191 10.53 -11.74 17.81
N HIS A 192 10.74 -12.94 17.24
CA HIS A 192 11.62 -13.18 16.09
C HIS A 192 11.27 -12.36 14.82
N ALA A 193 10.04 -11.86 14.73
CA ALA A 193 9.62 -10.94 13.67
C ALA A 193 10.36 -9.58 13.73
N LEU A 194 10.83 -9.19 14.92
CA LEU A 194 11.65 -7.99 15.13
C LEU A 194 13.11 -8.37 15.00
N ASN A 195 13.88 -7.57 14.26
CA ASN A 195 15.33 -7.74 14.29
C ASN A 195 15.90 -7.27 15.64
N THR A 196 17.15 -7.60 15.91
CA THR A 196 17.80 -7.26 17.17
C THR A 196 17.84 -5.74 17.44
N SER A 197 18.10 -4.91 16.42
CA SER A 197 18.12 -3.45 16.54
C SER A 197 16.75 -2.91 16.97
N GLN A 198 15.69 -3.40 16.35
CA GLN A 198 14.30 -3.05 16.64
C GLN A 198 13.91 -3.45 18.06
N LEU A 199 14.21 -4.68 18.46
CA LEU A 199 13.91 -5.18 19.80
C LEU A 199 14.67 -4.38 20.86
N LEU A 200 15.97 -4.16 20.66
CA LEU A 200 16.80 -3.41 21.61
C LEU A 200 16.36 -1.94 21.71
N HIS A 201 15.97 -1.31 20.59
CA HIS A 201 15.45 0.06 20.58
C HIS A 201 14.20 0.20 21.46
N ILE A 202 13.22 -0.70 21.30
CA ILE A 202 12.00 -0.69 22.11
C ILE A 202 12.34 -0.89 23.60
N LEU A 203 13.17 -1.89 23.93
CA LEU A 203 13.51 -2.21 25.33
C LEU A 203 14.33 -1.12 26.01
N THR A 204 15.25 -0.48 25.28
CA THR A 204 16.11 0.58 25.82
C THR A 204 15.31 1.84 26.16
N HIS A 205 14.30 2.14 25.37
CA HIS A 205 13.43 3.31 25.55
C HIS A 205 12.13 2.98 26.29
N TYR A 206 11.95 1.75 26.78
CA TYR A 206 10.75 1.33 27.50
C TYR A 206 10.65 2.02 28.86
N GLN A 207 9.51 2.63 29.14
CA GLN A 207 9.25 3.32 30.39
C GLN A 207 8.84 2.33 31.49
N LEU A 208 9.78 2.12 32.42
CA LEU A 208 9.56 1.35 33.64
C LEU A 208 9.02 2.23 34.76
N ALA A 209 8.46 1.60 35.79
CA ALA A 209 7.99 2.31 36.98
C ALA A 209 9.14 3.11 37.63
N PRO A 210 8.85 4.28 38.23
CA PRO A 210 9.87 5.09 38.91
C PRO A 210 10.64 4.28 39.94
N GLY A 211 11.98 4.29 39.83
CA GLY A 211 12.88 3.56 40.74
C GLY A 211 13.36 2.20 40.23
N VAL A 212 12.86 1.70 39.10
CA VAL A 212 13.41 0.52 38.42
C VAL A 212 14.59 0.97 37.55
N GLY A 213 15.80 0.50 37.87
CA GLY A 213 17.00 0.77 37.10
C GLY A 213 17.06 0.02 35.75
N PRO A 214 18.09 0.27 34.92
CA PRO A 214 18.29 -0.44 33.66
C PRO A 214 18.36 -1.95 33.88
N ILE A 215 17.65 -2.72 33.05
CA ILE A 215 17.57 -4.18 33.20
C ILE A 215 18.73 -4.81 32.42
N THR A 216 19.68 -5.39 33.16
CA THR A 216 20.86 -6.06 32.60
C THR A 216 20.49 -7.31 31.80
N ALA A 217 19.41 -8.00 32.17
CA ALA A 217 18.93 -9.22 31.49
C ALA A 217 18.48 -8.99 30.04
N TRP A 218 18.18 -7.74 29.66
CA TRP A 218 17.78 -7.36 28.31
C TRP A 218 18.95 -7.00 27.40
N GLN A 219 20.16 -6.93 27.97
CA GLN A 219 21.32 -6.49 27.22
C GLN A 219 21.87 -7.63 26.34
N PRO A 220 22.17 -7.38 25.06
CA PRO A 220 22.88 -8.33 24.21
C PRO A 220 24.30 -8.58 24.73
N SER A 221 24.88 -9.72 24.36
CA SER A 221 26.29 -10.05 24.67
C SER A 221 27.25 -9.06 23.99
N ALA A 222 28.50 -8.98 24.46
CA ALA A 222 29.51 -8.07 23.91
C ALA A 222 29.74 -8.29 22.40
N GLU A 223 29.79 -9.56 21.97
CA GLU A 223 29.93 -9.96 20.57
C GLU A 223 28.71 -9.57 19.71
N GLU A 224 27.50 -9.63 20.28
CA GLU A 224 26.26 -9.22 19.60
C GLU A 224 26.17 -7.69 19.48
N ARG A 225 26.73 -6.92 20.43
CA ARG A 225 26.71 -5.46 20.38
C ARG A 225 27.52 -4.89 19.21
N GLU A 226 28.70 -5.46 18.95
CA GLU A 226 29.61 -4.99 17.90
C GLU A 226 29.11 -5.29 16.48
N THR A 227 28.31 -6.35 16.32
CA THR A 227 27.81 -6.82 15.02
C THR A 227 26.43 -6.30 14.66
N THR A 228 25.66 -5.80 15.64
CA THR A 228 24.19 -5.74 15.48
C THR A 228 23.57 -4.36 15.66
N TYR A 229 24.20 -3.39 16.32
CA TYR A 229 23.55 -2.08 16.49
C TYR A 229 23.76 -1.16 15.28
N LYS A 230 22.84 -1.27 14.34
CA LYS A 230 22.74 -0.38 13.18
C LYS A 230 21.45 0.40 13.24
N THR A 231 21.55 1.72 13.41
CA THR A 231 20.39 2.62 13.44
C THR A 231 19.58 2.56 12.15
N GLU A 232 20.25 2.25 11.02
CA GLU A 232 19.62 2.02 9.71
C GLU A 232 18.64 0.84 9.70
N ASP A 233 18.81 -0.15 10.59
CA ASP A 233 17.96 -1.35 10.64
C ASP A 233 16.72 -1.20 11.54
N ILE A 234 16.56 -0.04 12.19
CA ILE A 234 15.43 0.20 13.10
C ILE A 234 14.15 0.41 12.30
N LEU A 235 14.19 1.23 11.26
CA LEU A 235 13.03 1.52 10.43
C LEU A 235 12.87 0.49 9.30
N LEU A 236 11.63 0.28 8.86
CA LEU A 236 11.29 -0.54 7.71
C LEU A 236 11.43 0.30 6.45
N SER A 237 12.19 -0.24 5.50
CA SER A 237 12.22 0.28 4.14
C SER A 237 10.90 -0.05 3.44
N PHE A 238 10.49 0.86 2.56
CA PHE A 238 9.32 0.68 1.72
C PHE A 238 9.67 0.09 0.33
N ASP A 239 10.94 -0.22 0.07
CA ASP A 239 11.44 -0.64 -1.25
C ASP A 239 11.07 -2.09 -1.56
N LYS A 240 10.79 -2.90 -0.53
CA LYS A 240 10.44 -4.33 -0.66
C LYS A 240 8.93 -4.55 -0.77
N TYR A 241 8.28 -3.76 -1.62
CA TYR A 241 6.85 -3.90 -1.84
C TYR A 241 6.53 -5.17 -2.67
N PRO A 242 5.32 -5.76 -2.50
CA PRO A 242 4.92 -6.95 -3.27
C PRO A 242 4.88 -6.63 -4.77
N PRO A 243 5.37 -7.46 -5.70
CA PRO A 243 5.23 -7.17 -7.13
C PRO A 243 3.78 -7.34 -7.60
N ILE A 244 3.37 -6.57 -8.63
CA ILE A 244 2.14 -6.85 -9.37
C ILE A 244 2.37 -8.00 -10.35
N VAL A 245 1.48 -8.98 -10.32
CA VAL A 245 1.45 -10.13 -11.24
C VAL A 245 0.10 -10.14 -11.93
N LEU A 246 0.12 -10.09 -13.26
CA LEU A 246 -1.12 -10.13 -14.03
C LEU A 246 -1.73 -11.54 -13.98
N PRO A 247 -3.05 -11.67 -13.74
CA PRO A 247 -3.72 -12.95 -13.74
C PRO A 247 -3.60 -13.63 -15.09
N THR A 248 -3.56 -14.97 -15.10
CA THR A 248 -3.53 -15.79 -16.32
C THR A 248 -4.76 -16.69 -16.45
N SER A 249 -5.64 -16.71 -15.45
CA SER A 249 -6.83 -17.56 -15.40
C SER A 249 -7.93 -16.89 -14.57
N ASN A 250 -9.10 -17.52 -14.42
CA ASN A 250 -10.24 -17.03 -13.62
C ASN A 250 -10.91 -15.73 -14.14
N PHE A 251 -10.73 -15.43 -15.42
CA PHE A 251 -11.46 -14.35 -16.07
C PHE A 251 -12.95 -14.68 -16.18
N LYS A 252 -13.80 -13.66 -16.02
CA LYS A 252 -15.27 -13.81 -16.14
C LYS A 252 -15.72 -14.20 -17.55
N VAL A 253 -14.89 -13.90 -18.54
CA VAL A 253 -15.14 -14.19 -19.94
C VAL A 253 -14.48 -15.51 -20.29
N ASP A 254 -15.31 -16.53 -20.53
CA ASP A 254 -14.89 -17.77 -21.15
C ASP A 254 -15.21 -17.70 -22.65
N LEU A 255 -14.17 -17.51 -23.48
CA LEU A 255 -14.30 -17.50 -24.93
C LEU A 255 -14.49 -18.91 -25.53
N GLU A 256 -14.23 -19.96 -24.74
CA GLU A 256 -14.36 -21.36 -25.14
C GLU A 256 -15.73 -21.94 -24.78
N ALA A 257 -16.56 -21.19 -24.05
CA ALA A 257 -17.93 -21.58 -23.73
C ALA A 257 -18.81 -21.59 -25.00
N GLU A 258 -19.70 -22.59 -25.11
CA GLU A 258 -20.61 -22.76 -26.26
C GLU A 258 -21.55 -21.55 -26.49
N THR A 259 -21.75 -20.72 -25.46
CA THR A 259 -22.54 -19.48 -25.53
C THR A 259 -21.78 -18.31 -24.92
N ILE A 260 -21.48 -17.30 -25.73
CA ILE A 260 -20.94 -16.02 -25.28
C ILE A 260 -22.05 -15.22 -24.58
N ASP A 261 -21.79 -14.70 -23.37
CA ASP A 261 -22.72 -13.81 -22.66
C ASP A 261 -23.00 -12.53 -23.48
N ASP A 262 -24.27 -12.17 -23.64
CA ASP A 262 -24.73 -10.93 -24.29
C ASP A 262 -24.08 -9.68 -23.68
N ASN A 263 -23.69 -9.72 -22.39
CA ASN A 263 -22.97 -8.62 -21.73
C ASN A 263 -21.58 -8.39 -22.33
N MET A 264 -20.91 -9.42 -22.85
CA MET A 264 -19.61 -9.26 -23.50
C MET A 264 -19.74 -8.49 -24.81
N TYR A 265 -20.78 -8.76 -25.60
CA TYR A 265 -21.04 -8.01 -26.83
C TYR A 265 -21.26 -6.52 -26.55
N ARG A 266 -22.00 -6.21 -25.46
CA ARG A 266 -22.21 -4.82 -25.01
C ARG A 266 -20.90 -4.13 -24.60
N HIS A 267 -20.02 -4.83 -23.86
CA HIS A 267 -18.72 -4.29 -23.47
C HIS A 267 -17.81 -4.04 -24.66
N LEU A 268 -17.74 -4.96 -25.63
CA LEU A 268 -16.97 -4.76 -26.86
C LEU A 268 -17.50 -3.59 -27.68
N LEU A 269 -18.82 -3.42 -27.75
CA LEU A 269 -19.43 -2.24 -28.37
C LEU A 269 -19.05 -0.95 -27.64
N TYR A 270 -19.09 -0.95 -26.31
CA TYR A 270 -18.70 0.19 -25.49
C TYR A 270 -17.25 0.56 -25.73
N ILE A 271 -16.32 -0.40 -25.67
CA ILE A 271 -14.90 -0.18 -25.96
C ILE A 271 -14.73 0.39 -27.38
N ARG A 272 -15.39 -0.19 -28.38
CA ARG A 272 -15.35 0.31 -29.75
C ARG A 272 -15.83 1.76 -29.85
N HIS A 273 -16.94 2.10 -29.20
CA HIS A 273 -17.48 3.46 -29.17
C HIS A 273 -16.56 4.43 -28.41
N PHE A 274 -15.99 4.00 -27.29
CA PHE A 274 -15.05 4.78 -26.50
C PHE A 274 -13.77 5.07 -27.29
N LEU A 275 -13.13 4.06 -27.88
CA LEU A 275 -11.94 4.20 -28.73
C LEU A 275 -12.24 5.07 -29.95
N TRP A 276 -13.42 4.91 -30.56
CA TRP A 276 -13.83 5.78 -31.66
C TRP A 276 -14.02 7.23 -31.20
N SER A 277 -14.59 7.46 -30.00
CA SER A 277 -14.76 8.79 -29.43
C SER A 277 -13.41 9.47 -29.15
N LEU A 278 -12.40 8.72 -28.71
CA LEU A 278 -11.04 9.21 -28.57
C LEU A 278 -10.48 9.59 -29.93
N ARG A 279 -10.59 8.71 -30.93
CA ARG A 279 -10.14 8.99 -32.30
C ARG A 279 -10.78 10.25 -32.89
N THR A 280 -12.08 10.49 -32.65
CA THR A 280 -12.77 11.70 -33.12
C THR A 280 -12.36 12.95 -32.35
N LYS A 281 -12.03 12.84 -31.06
CA LYS A 281 -11.51 13.96 -30.25
C LYS A 281 -10.08 14.34 -30.63
N PHE A 282 -9.29 13.39 -31.13
CA PHE A 282 -7.92 13.62 -31.61
C PHE A 282 -7.82 13.86 -33.13
N GLN A 283 -8.95 13.94 -33.85
CA GLN A 283 -8.94 14.51 -35.20
C GLN A 283 -8.77 16.03 -35.10
N PRO A 284 -7.84 16.65 -35.84
CA PRO A 284 -7.60 18.09 -35.77
C PRO A 284 -8.78 18.81 -36.42
N THR A 285 -9.80 19.11 -35.62
CA THR A 285 -10.73 20.18 -35.94
C THR A 285 -10.03 21.47 -35.59
N ASN A 286 -9.64 22.19 -36.64
CA ASN A 286 -9.10 23.56 -36.64
C ASN A 286 -9.19 24.30 -35.29
N GLY A 287 -8.03 24.50 -34.66
CA GLY A 287 -7.74 25.77 -33.99
C GLY A 287 -8.17 25.97 -32.54
N TYR A 288 -8.34 24.94 -31.72
CA TYR A 288 -8.36 25.12 -30.25
C TYR A 288 -7.09 24.58 -29.62
N SER A 289 -6.33 25.50 -29.01
CA SER A 289 -5.00 25.30 -28.47
C SER A 289 -5.06 24.41 -27.21
N ILE A 290 -4.53 23.18 -27.35
CA ILE A 290 -4.32 22.18 -26.29
C ILE A 290 -3.54 22.75 -25.07
N ASN A 291 -2.88 23.90 -25.22
CA ASN A 291 -2.15 24.56 -24.15
C ASN A 291 -3.02 25.13 -23.01
N GLU A 292 -4.27 25.51 -23.25
CA GLU A 292 -5.11 26.13 -22.19
C GLU A 292 -5.63 25.10 -21.16
N GLU A 293 -5.91 23.87 -21.58
CA GLU A 293 -6.44 22.82 -20.69
C GLU A 293 -5.34 22.21 -19.80
N LEU A 294 -4.11 22.10 -20.33
CA LEU A 294 -2.92 21.71 -19.57
C LEU A 294 -2.46 22.78 -18.56
N GLN A 295 -2.59 24.07 -18.91
CA GLN A 295 -2.32 25.19 -18.00
C GLN A 295 -3.30 25.25 -16.83
N ASN A 296 -4.59 24.96 -17.08
CA ASN A 296 -5.61 24.90 -16.01
C ASN A 296 -5.43 23.67 -15.10
N LYS A 297 -5.01 22.51 -15.62
CA LYS A 297 -4.67 21.35 -14.79
C LYS A 297 -3.42 21.60 -13.93
N LYS A 298 -2.39 22.27 -14.46
CA LYS A 298 -1.19 22.66 -13.68
C LYS A 298 -1.53 23.58 -12.50
N LYS A 299 -2.41 24.58 -12.70
CA LYS A 299 -2.85 25.46 -11.61
C LYS A 299 -3.62 24.75 -10.49
N ILE A 300 -4.39 23.71 -10.82
CA ILE A 300 -5.13 22.92 -9.83
C ILE A 300 -4.19 22.03 -9.01
N ILE A 301 -3.13 21.50 -9.63
CA ILE A 301 -2.10 20.69 -8.96
C ILE A 301 -1.24 21.57 -8.02
N ASP A 302 -0.84 22.77 -8.48
CA ASP A 302 -0.06 23.73 -7.69
C ASP A 302 -0.84 24.26 -6.46
N PHE A 303 -2.17 24.37 -6.56
CA PHE A 303 -3.02 24.80 -5.44
C PHE A 303 -3.11 23.73 -4.33
N ASN A 304 -3.09 22.45 -4.70
CA ASN A 304 -3.15 21.32 -3.75
C ASN A 304 -1.81 21.01 -3.09
N GLN A 305 -0.68 21.44 -3.66
CA GLN A 305 0.65 21.26 -3.06
C GLN A 305 1.00 22.30 -2.00
N LYS A 306 0.35 23.47 -1.99
CA LYS A 306 0.63 24.56 -1.03
C LYS A 306 0.08 24.33 0.40
N GLY A 307 -0.64 23.23 0.62
CA GLY A 307 -1.31 22.93 1.90
C GLY A 307 -0.58 21.96 2.84
N LEU A 308 0.53 21.35 2.43
CA LEU A 308 1.29 20.45 3.30
C LEU A 308 2.48 21.19 3.92
N GLY A 309 2.34 21.46 5.22
CA GLY A 309 3.36 22.04 6.08
C GLY A 309 4.66 21.21 6.09
N ASP A 310 5.74 21.92 6.38
CA ASP A 310 7.12 21.59 6.04
C ASP A 310 7.80 20.53 6.94
N TYR A 311 7.07 19.53 7.40
CA TYR A 311 7.63 18.43 8.17
C TYR A 311 7.36 17.09 7.49
N ASP A 312 8.46 16.39 7.20
CA ASP A 312 8.55 14.98 6.78
C ASP A 312 8.44 14.66 5.27
N LYS A 313 9.01 15.54 4.43
CA LYS A 313 9.19 15.27 3.00
C LYS A 313 10.15 14.10 2.72
N THR A 314 11.07 13.77 3.61
CA THR A 314 12.17 12.84 3.29
C THR A 314 11.73 11.37 3.20
N GLN A 315 10.74 10.92 3.98
CA GLN A 315 10.26 9.52 3.89
C GLN A 315 9.26 9.30 2.74
N VAL A 316 8.48 10.34 2.42
CA VAL A 316 7.57 10.35 1.27
C VAL A 316 8.37 10.40 -0.04
N ILE A 317 9.44 11.20 -0.11
CA ILE A 317 10.24 11.33 -1.33
C ILE A 317 10.87 10.01 -1.79
N TYR A 318 11.34 9.12 -0.91
CA TYR A 318 11.94 7.85 -1.36
C TYR A 318 10.91 6.84 -1.91
N PHE A 319 9.70 6.80 -1.33
CA PHE A 319 8.62 5.97 -1.87
C PHE A 319 8.03 6.55 -3.17
N TYR A 320 8.16 7.87 -3.35
CA TYR A 320 7.58 8.62 -4.45
C TYR A 320 8.58 8.77 -5.60
N SER A 321 9.89 8.75 -5.34
CA SER A 321 10.93 8.87 -6.36
C SER A 321 10.94 7.70 -7.33
N ASP A 322 10.64 6.48 -6.92
CA ASP A 322 10.54 5.34 -7.86
C ASP A 322 9.28 5.39 -8.74
N ILE A 323 8.22 6.05 -8.27
CA ILE A 323 6.98 6.27 -9.03
C ILE A 323 7.12 7.49 -9.95
N GLU A 324 7.77 8.57 -9.50
CA GLU A 324 8.05 9.78 -10.28
C GLU A 324 9.18 9.59 -11.30
N LEU A 325 10.24 8.82 -11.01
CA LEU A 325 11.32 8.51 -11.96
C LEU A 325 10.83 7.70 -13.17
N ARG A 326 9.79 6.86 -13.00
CA ARG A 326 9.12 6.20 -14.13
C ARG A 326 8.19 7.12 -14.90
N GLN A 327 7.65 8.17 -14.28
CA GLN A 327 6.87 9.19 -14.98
C GLN A 327 7.77 10.08 -15.86
N ASP A 328 8.96 10.47 -15.40
CA ASP A 328 9.86 11.35 -16.17
C ASP A 328 10.51 10.66 -17.39
N LEU A 329 10.66 9.34 -17.37
CA LEU A 329 11.11 8.56 -18.54
C LEU A 329 9.98 8.41 -19.57
N ALA A 330 8.73 8.22 -19.14
CA ALA A 330 7.58 8.07 -20.04
C ALA A 330 7.13 9.40 -20.69
N THR A 331 7.37 10.55 -20.05
CA THR A 331 7.07 11.86 -20.64
C THR A 331 8.16 12.44 -21.54
N ASN A 332 9.37 11.85 -21.58
CA ASN A 332 10.49 12.41 -22.36
C ASN A 332 10.86 11.65 -23.65
N GLU A 333 10.26 10.50 -23.97
CA GLU A 333 10.58 9.78 -25.23
C GLU A 333 9.72 10.15 -26.46
N GLN A 334 8.80 11.12 -26.37
CA GLN A 334 8.00 11.56 -27.53
C GLN A 334 8.37 12.92 -28.16
N ILE A 335 9.55 13.49 -27.85
CA ILE A 335 10.10 14.59 -28.67
C ILE A 335 11.55 14.26 -29.04
N ARG A 336 11.73 13.39 -30.04
CA ARG A 336 12.79 13.46 -31.06
C ARG A 336 12.71 12.25 -32.00
N LEU A 337 11.87 12.36 -33.02
CA LEU A 337 12.20 11.78 -34.33
C LEU A 337 12.77 12.92 -35.19
N LEU A 338 14.10 12.86 -35.40
CA LEU A 338 14.93 13.17 -36.58
C LEU A 338 14.47 14.25 -37.60
N PRO A 339 15.39 15.08 -38.16
CA PRO A 339 16.40 14.56 -39.10
C PRO A 339 17.76 15.29 -39.18
N LEU A 340 18.84 14.52 -39.34
CA LEU A 340 19.74 14.48 -40.52
C LEU A 340 20.74 13.34 -40.36
#